data_AF-A0A935TFD2-F1
#
_entry.id   AF-A0A935TFD2-F1
#
_cell.length_a   1.000
_cell.length_b   1.000
_cell.length_c   1.000
_cell.angle_alpha   90.00
_cell.angle_beta   90.00
_cell.angle_gamma   90.00
#
_symmetry.space_group_name_H-M   'P 1'
#
loop_
_entity.id
_entity.type
_entity.pdbx_description
1 polymer ?
#
loop_
_entity_poly.entity_id
_entity_poly.type
_entity_poly.pdbx_seq_one_letter_code
_entity_poly.pdbx_strand_id
1 'polypeptide(L)'
;MKKIDFIYISVILFAVLISSCSEDKTTEPKLILDPALVGTWDLTKIIAKFGTTDIELTPEQAGYNVTANFKDDLTFESTTVTSDSTTIDTGTWGTNDGTLTITIDGEEPESSPYTIDGNVVTIESTVPYQGVEIDANLEFTKQ
;
A
#
# COMPACT_ATOMS: atom_id res chain seq x y z
N MET A 1 16.91 -73.08 -29.29
CA MET A 1 18.18 -72.42 -28.91
C MET A 1 18.74 -71.69 -30.13
N LYS A 2 19.19 -70.43 -29.97
CA LYS A 2 19.70 -69.49 -31.01
C LYS A 2 18.59 -68.93 -31.93
N LYS A 3 18.46 -67.64 -32.23
CA LYS A 3 19.31 -66.43 -32.12
C LYS A 3 18.40 -65.18 -32.08
N ILE A 4 18.96 -64.12 -31.55
CA ILE A 4 18.43 -62.75 -31.40
C ILE A 4 18.46 -62.05 -32.78
N ASP A 5 17.79 -60.88 -32.84
CA ASP A 5 18.09 -59.68 -33.64
C ASP A 5 17.25 -59.52 -34.91
N PHE A 6 16.72 -58.34 -35.27
CA PHE A 6 16.63 -57.01 -34.66
C PHE A 6 15.83 -56.22 -35.70
N ILE A 7 14.51 -56.10 -35.54
CA ILE A 7 13.65 -55.55 -36.60
C ILE A 7 12.49 -54.73 -36.00
N TYR A 8 12.32 -53.52 -36.57
CA TYR A 8 11.30 -52.48 -36.41
C TYR A 8 11.31 -51.67 -35.10
N ILE A 9 11.74 -50.41 -35.12
CA ILE A 9 11.06 -49.21 -35.65
C ILE A 9 9.84 -48.82 -34.83
N SER A 10 9.94 -47.57 -34.38
CA SER A 10 8.86 -46.66 -34.02
C SER A 10 8.42 -46.72 -32.56
N VAL A 11 8.12 -45.50 -32.10
CA VAL A 11 7.18 -45.16 -31.03
C VAL A 11 7.85 -44.82 -29.69
N ILE A 12 7.69 -43.53 -29.31
CA ILE A 12 7.55 -43.00 -27.93
C ILE A 12 8.88 -42.80 -27.17
N LEU A 13 9.20 -41.67 -26.53
CA LEU A 13 8.41 -40.60 -25.95
C LEU A 13 9.38 -39.44 -25.62
N PHE A 14 9.04 -38.23 -26.05
CA PHE A 14 8.84 -37.10 -25.13
C PHE A 14 9.92 -36.86 -24.04
N ALA A 15 10.99 -36.17 -24.39
CA ALA A 15 11.77 -35.39 -23.43
C ALA A 15 11.54 -33.90 -23.72
N VAL A 16 10.28 -33.48 -23.57
CA VAL A 16 9.95 -32.06 -23.41
C VAL A 16 10.50 -31.67 -22.04
N LEU A 17 11.67 -31.07 -22.04
CA LEU A 17 12.22 -30.33 -20.90
C LEU A 17 11.41 -29.04 -20.75
N ILE A 18 10.16 -29.17 -20.28
CA ILE A 18 9.49 -28.05 -19.62
C ILE A 18 10.18 -27.90 -18.27
N SER A 19 11.13 -26.99 -18.22
CA SER A 19 11.58 -26.35 -16.98
C SER A 19 10.37 -25.64 -16.39
N SER A 20 9.56 -26.36 -15.61
CA SER A 20 8.61 -25.76 -14.67
C SER A 20 9.45 -25.22 -13.53
N CYS A 21 10.00 -24.02 -13.74
CA CYS A 21 10.31 -23.14 -12.64
C CYS A 21 8.96 -22.86 -11.99
N SER A 22 8.70 -23.51 -10.86
CA SER A 22 7.64 -23.12 -9.95
C SER A 22 7.80 -21.63 -9.71
N GLU A 23 6.80 -20.84 -10.10
CA GLU A 23 6.70 -19.46 -9.66
C GLU A 23 6.83 -19.47 -8.13
N ASP A 24 7.90 -18.83 -7.63
CA ASP A 24 8.01 -18.49 -6.23
C ASP A 24 6.72 -17.80 -5.86
N LYS A 25 5.90 -18.46 -5.05
CA LYS A 25 4.77 -17.82 -4.39
C LYS A 25 5.38 -16.88 -3.36
N THR A 26 5.76 -15.68 -3.81
CA THR A 26 5.98 -14.54 -2.95
C THR A 26 4.73 -14.45 -2.10
N THR A 27 4.86 -14.82 -0.83
CA THR A 27 3.72 -14.82 0.09
C THR A 27 3.43 -13.34 0.30
N GLU A 28 2.38 -12.82 -0.34
CA GLU A 28 1.96 -11.44 -0.11
C GLU A 28 1.85 -11.24 1.40
N PRO A 29 2.41 -10.14 1.94
CA PRO A 29 2.39 -9.90 3.37
C PRO A 29 0.93 -9.91 3.84
N LYS A 30 0.64 -10.76 4.82
CA LYS A 30 -0.71 -10.85 5.38
C LYS A 30 -1.00 -9.52 6.07
N LEU A 31 -1.98 -8.77 5.54
CA LEU A 31 -2.50 -7.58 6.19
C LEU A 31 -3.10 -7.93 7.55
N ILE A 32 -2.73 -7.17 8.59
CA ILE A 32 -3.17 -7.37 9.97
C ILE A 32 -3.91 -6.12 10.46
N LEU A 33 -5.02 -6.33 11.17
CA LEU A 33 -5.74 -5.29 11.89
C LEU A 33 -4.85 -4.72 13.00
N ASP A 34 -4.63 -3.40 13.01
CA ASP A 34 -4.16 -2.68 14.19
C ASP A 34 -5.35 -1.97 14.87
N PRO A 35 -5.81 -2.44 16.04
CA PRO A 35 -6.91 -1.81 16.77
C PRO A 35 -6.67 -0.34 17.13
N ALA A 36 -5.42 0.11 17.24
CA ALA A 36 -5.10 1.50 17.58
C ALA A 36 -5.48 2.46 16.43
N LEU A 37 -5.37 2.01 15.18
CA LEU A 37 -5.68 2.79 13.98
C LEU A 37 -7.20 2.88 13.72
N VAL A 38 -8.01 1.97 14.26
CA VAL A 38 -9.47 1.97 14.04
C VAL A 38 -10.11 3.27 14.53
N GLY A 39 -10.85 3.95 13.66
CA GLY A 39 -11.56 5.20 13.94
C GLY A 39 -11.42 6.24 12.83
N THR A 40 -11.97 7.43 13.09
CA THR A 40 -11.87 8.58 12.18
C THR A 40 -10.75 9.52 12.61
N TRP A 41 -9.98 9.96 11.63
CA TRP A 41 -8.78 10.77 11.80
C TRP A 41 -8.80 11.96 10.84
N ASP A 42 -8.57 13.15 11.36
CA ASP A 42 -8.47 14.37 10.55
C ASP A 42 -7.00 14.76 10.39
N LEU A 43 -6.59 15.09 9.17
CA LEU A 43 -5.27 15.64 8.90
C LEU A 43 -5.15 16.98 9.64
N THR A 44 -4.09 17.12 10.43
CA THR A 44 -3.88 18.29 11.29
C THR A 44 -2.55 18.99 11.04
N LYS A 45 -1.54 18.26 10.59
CA LYS A 45 -0.22 18.83 10.24
C LYS A 45 0.42 18.05 9.10
N ILE A 46 1.12 18.78 8.24
CA ILE A 46 1.95 18.25 7.17
C ILE A 46 3.37 18.76 7.43
N ILE A 47 4.33 17.86 7.54
CA ILE A 47 5.75 18.20 7.68
C ILE A 47 6.43 17.84 6.36
N ALA A 48 6.59 18.84 5.49
CA ALA A 48 7.21 18.68 4.18
C ALA A 48 8.74 18.74 4.30
N LYS A 49 9.43 17.72 3.79
CA LYS A 49 10.88 17.55 3.92
C LYS A 49 11.60 18.13 2.69
N PHE A 50 12.29 19.26 2.86
CA PHE A 50 13.08 19.92 1.81
C PHE A 50 14.58 19.78 2.10
N GLY A 51 15.16 18.65 1.70
CA GLY A 51 16.58 18.38 1.91
C GLY A 51 16.92 18.31 3.40
N THR A 52 17.51 19.37 3.95
CA THR A 52 17.84 19.46 5.39
C THR A 52 16.89 20.36 6.18
N THR A 53 15.86 20.91 5.53
CA THR A 53 14.90 21.82 6.17
C THR A 53 13.50 21.24 6.08
N ASP A 54 12.82 21.18 7.22
CA ASP A 54 11.42 20.77 7.27
C ASP A 54 10.52 22.01 7.34
N ILE A 55 9.41 21.97 6.61
CA ILE A 55 8.39 23.00 6.63
C ILE A 55 7.11 22.39 7.20
N GLU A 56 6.65 22.94 8.32
CA GLU A 56 5.35 22.59 8.89
C GLU A 56 4.24 23.42 8.23
N LEU A 57 3.18 22.73 7.79
CA LEU A 57 2.00 23.31 7.18
C LEU A 57 0.75 22.78 7.87
N THR A 58 -0.26 23.64 8.01
CA THR A 58 -1.64 23.18 8.25
C THR A 58 -2.26 22.68 6.94
N PRO A 59 -3.30 21.83 7.01
CA PRO A 59 -4.08 21.45 5.83
C PRO A 59 -4.55 22.65 4.99
N GLU A 60 -5.03 23.71 5.66
CA GLU A 60 -5.44 24.96 5.00
C GLU A 60 -4.31 25.63 4.22
N GLN A 61 -3.10 25.68 4.80
CA GLN A 61 -1.92 26.24 4.12
C GLN A 61 -1.47 25.39 2.93
N ALA A 62 -1.66 24.07 3.00
CA ALA A 62 -1.38 23.15 1.91
C ALA A 62 -2.48 23.13 0.83
N GLY A 63 -3.65 23.71 1.11
CA GLY A 63 -4.77 23.83 0.18
C GLY A 63 -5.66 22.58 0.08
N TYR A 64 -5.50 21.63 1.01
CA TYR A 64 -6.34 20.43 1.06
C TYR A 64 -6.54 19.93 2.49
N ASN A 65 -7.68 19.30 2.75
CA ASN A 65 -7.98 18.61 4.00
C ASN A 65 -8.26 17.13 3.71
N VAL A 66 -7.89 16.26 4.63
CA VAL A 66 -8.16 14.81 4.52
C VAL A 66 -8.78 14.33 5.83
N THR A 67 -9.89 13.61 5.71
CA THR A 67 -10.46 12.81 6.80
C THR A 67 -10.39 11.35 6.39
N ALA A 68 -9.79 10.50 7.22
CA ALA A 68 -9.64 9.07 6.98
C ALA A 68 -10.38 8.26 8.05
N ASN A 69 -11.10 7.23 7.64
CA ASN A 69 -11.84 6.32 8.52
C ASN A 69 -11.37 4.88 8.30
N PHE A 70 -10.65 4.34 9.27
CA PHE A 70 -10.19 2.95 9.29
C PHE A 70 -11.17 2.10 10.11
N LYS A 71 -11.90 1.19 9.47
CA LYS A 71 -12.90 0.35 10.12
C LYS A 71 -12.32 -0.97 10.62
N ASP A 72 -12.97 -1.57 11.62
CA ASP A 72 -12.54 -2.82 12.26
C ASP A 72 -12.65 -4.06 11.34
N ASP A 73 -13.42 -3.95 10.26
CA ASP A 73 -13.57 -4.96 9.21
C ASP A 73 -12.51 -4.86 8.08
N LEU A 74 -11.46 -4.07 8.29
CA LEU A 74 -10.38 -3.78 7.33
C LEU A 74 -10.84 -2.99 6.09
N THR A 75 -12.01 -2.36 6.13
CA THR A 75 -12.41 -1.38 5.10
C THR A 75 -11.96 0.03 5.47
N PHE A 76 -11.67 0.82 4.44
CA PHE A 76 -11.16 2.18 4.51
C PHE A 76 -12.05 3.11 3.70
N GLU A 77 -12.23 4.32 4.21
CA GLU A 77 -12.80 5.44 3.48
C GLU A 77 -11.97 6.68 3.78
N SER A 78 -11.63 7.46 2.75
CA SER A 78 -11.08 8.80 2.95
C SER A 78 -11.84 9.83 2.14
N THR A 79 -11.95 11.03 2.69
CA THR A 79 -12.49 12.20 2.02
C THR A 79 -11.39 13.23 1.93
N THR A 80 -11.03 13.61 0.70
CA THR A 80 -10.10 14.70 0.42
C THR A 80 -10.86 15.89 -0.11
N VAL A 81 -10.70 17.05 0.53
CA VAL A 81 -11.33 18.31 0.14
C VAL A 81 -10.25 19.30 -0.28
N THR A 82 -10.32 19.77 -1.51
CA THR A 82 -9.50 20.88 -2.03
C THR A 82 -10.38 22.11 -2.28
N SER A 83 -9.82 23.20 -2.80
CA SER A 83 -10.63 24.37 -3.22
C SER A 83 -11.60 24.05 -4.36
N ASP A 84 -11.25 23.08 -5.19
CA ASP A 84 -11.90 22.86 -6.49
C ASP A 84 -12.77 21.59 -6.51
N SER A 85 -12.52 20.65 -5.59
CA SER A 85 -13.18 19.35 -5.57
C SER A 85 -13.25 18.73 -4.18
N THR A 86 -14.19 17.79 -4.06
CA THR A 86 -14.20 16.78 -3.00
C THR A 86 -14.10 15.41 -3.66
N THR A 87 -13.13 14.62 -3.22
CA THR A 87 -12.92 13.24 -3.65
C THR A 87 -13.18 12.32 -2.47
N ILE A 88 -13.82 11.18 -2.72
CA ILE A 88 -14.04 10.13 -1.73
C ILE A 88 -13.44 8.85 -2.29
N ASP A 89 -12.50 8.27 -1.55
CA ASP A 89 -11.82 7.03 -1.90
C ASP A 89 -12.24 5.94 -0.92
N THR A 90 -12.57 4.77 -1.45
CA THR A 90 -12.93 3.58 -0.66
C THR A 90 -12.03 2.42 -1.00
N GLY A 91 -11.83 1.53 -0.03
CA GLY A 91 -11.05 0.34 -0.26
C GLY A 91 -10.79 -0.47 1.00
N THR A 92 -9.62 -1.09 1.05
CA THR A 92 -9.17 -1.89 2.20
C THR A 92 -7.88 -1.34 2.79
N TRP A 93 -7.63 -1.67 4.04
CA TRP A 93 -6.39 -1.34 4.71
C TRP A 93 -5.89 -2.51 5.56
N GLY A 94 -4.62 -2.44 5.93
CA GLY A 94 -4.06 -3.26 6.98
C GLY A 94 -2.62 -2.90 7.25
N THR A 95 -2.05 -3.53 8.26
CA THR A 95 -0.70 -3.20 8.72
C THR A 95 0.17 -4.43 8.78
N ASN A 96 1.47 -4.22 8.65
CA ASN A 96 2.48 -5.24 8.90
C ASN A 96 3.80 -4.56 9.29
N ASP A 97 4.40 -4.96 10.43
CA ASP A 97 5.72 -4.49 10.89
C ASP A 97 5.94 -2.95 10.81
N GLY A 98 4.98 -2.16 11.28
CA GLY A 98 5.06 -0.69 11.27
C GLY A 98 4.82 -0.02 9.91
N THR A 99 4.35 -0.80 8.93
CA THR A 99 3.90 -0.32 7.62
C THR A 99 2.38 -0.40 7.54
N LEU A 100 1.75 0.67 7.05
CA LEU A 100 0.34 0.74 6.70
C LEU A 100 0.22 0.53 5.20
N THR A 101 -0.64 -0.40 4.79
CA THR A 101 -1.00 -0.63 3.39
C THR A 101 -2.45 -0.22 3.18
N ILE A 102 -2.70 0.59 2.16
CA ILE A 102 -4.03 1.00 1.70
C ILE A 102 -4.19 0.53 0.26
N THR A 103 -5.32 -0.08 -0.05
CA THR A 103 -5.69 -0.48 -1.41
C THR A 103 -7.01 0.21 -1.76
N ILE A 104 -6.95 1.21 -2.63
CA ILE A 104 -8.14 1.88 -3.18
C ILE A 104 -8.73 1.02 -4.31
N ASP A 105 -10.05 0.97 -4.41
CA ASP A 105 -10.74 0.17 -5.43
C ASP A 105 -10.32 0.55 -6.86
N GLY A 106 -9.58 -0.34 -7.52
CA GLY A 106 -9.11 -0.14 -8.89
C GLY A 106 -7.70 0.44 -9.01
N GLU A 107 -7.01 0.63 -7.89
CA GLU A 107 -5.62 1.11 -7.82
C GLU A 107 -4.69 0.04 -7.23
N GLU A 108 -3.39 0.21 -7.46
CA GLU A 108 -2.38 -0.65 -6.83
C GLU A 108 -2.27 -0.32 -5.34
N PRO A 109 -1.99 -1.32 -4.47
CA PRO A 109 -1.79 -1.06 -3.05
C PRO A 109 -0.61 -0.11 -2.79
N GLU A 110 -0.84 0.91 -1.96
CA GLU A 110 0.19 1.81 -1.48
C GLU A 110 0.60 1.43 -0.06
N SER A 111 1.91 1.42 0.20
CA SER A 111 2.46 1.07 1.52
C SER A 111 3.34 2.17 2.05
N SER A 112 3.08 2.59 3.28
CA SER A 112 3.69 3.73 3.93
C SER A 112 4.09 3.39 5.37
N PRO A 113 5.31 3.74 5.82
CA PRO A 113 5.65 3.71 7.23
C PRO A 113 4.65 4.55 8.05
N TYR A 114 4.28 4.06 9.23
CA TYR A 114 3.43 4.81 10.13
C TYR A 114 3.81 4.62 11.59
N THR A 115 3.45 5.59 12.43
CA THR A 115 3.57 5.51 13.88
C THR A 115 2.30 6.07 14.54
N ILE A 116 1.91 5.51 15.68
CA ILE A 116 0.80 6.02 16.49
C ILE A 116 1.33 6.38 17.88
N ASP A 117 1.02 7.59 18.33
CA ASP A 117 1.25 8.04 19.71
C ASP A 117 -0.05 8.66 20.27
N GLY A 118 -0.76 7.89 21.09
CA GLY A 118 -2.04 8.28 21.65
C GLY A 118 -3.10 8.54 20.58
N ASN A 119 -3.49 9.81 20.43
CA ASN A 119 -4.51 10.25 19.47
C ASN A 119 -3.91 10.83 18.18
N VAL A 120 -2.60 10.66 17.95
CA VAL A 120 -1.92 11.13 16.75
C VAL A 120 -1.37 9.93 15.98
N VAL A 121 -1.69 9.86 14.68
CA VAL A 121 -1.02 8.97 13.74
C VAL A 121 -0.19 9.80 12.78
N THR A 122 1.05 9.38 12.54
CA THR A 122 1.93 9.93 11.54
C THR A 122 2.11 8.92 10.43
N ILE A 123 1.84 9.31 9.19
CA ILE A 123 2.03 8.48 7.99
C ILE A 123 3.07 9.17 7.12
N GLU A 124 4.12 8.45 6.72
CA GLU A 124 5.09 8.95 5.75
C GLU A 124 4.52 8.81 4.33
N SER A 125 4.56 9.87 3.54
CA SER A 125 4.01 9.88 2.18
C SER A 125 4.75 10.88 1.30
N THR A 126 4.37 10.99 0.04
CA THR A 126 4.83 12.02 -0.88
C THR A 126 3.69 12.96 -1.24
N VAL A 127 3.93 14.27 -1.21
CA VAL A 127 2.93 15.27 -1.59
C VAL A 127 3.40 16.09 -2.80
N PRO A 128 2.50 16.48 -3.71
CA PRO A 128 2.87 17.35 -4.83
C PRO A 128 3.07 18.79 -4.34
N TYR A 129 4.22 19.37 -4.62
CA TYR A 129 4.53 20.79 -4.35
C TYR A 129 5.23 21.43 -5.54
N GLN A 130 4.61 22.46 -6.13
CA GLN A 130 5.14 23.17 -7.31
C GLN A 130 5.56 22.24 -8.48
N GLY A 131 4.84 21.13 -8.68
CA GLY A 131 5.09 20.18 -9.77
C GLY A 131 6.21 19.16 -9.50
N VAL A 132 6.70 19.06 -8.26
CA VAL A 132 7.59 17.99 -7.81
C VAL A 132 6.95 17.24 -6.64
N GLU A 133 7.21 15.94 -6.55
CA GLU A 133 6.87 15.16 -5.36
C GLU A 133 7.93 15.38 -4.28
N ILE A 134 7.48 15.66 -3.07
CA ILE A 134 8.33 15.85 -1.89
C ILE A 134 7.89 14.89 -0.79
N ASP A 135 8.85 14.33 -0.08
CA ASP A 135 8.56 13.51 1.09
C ASP A 135 7.89 14.38 2.17
N ALA A 136 6.91 13.81 2.85
CA ALA A 136 6.19 14.46 3.92
C ALA A 136 5.80 13.47 5.01
N ASN A 137 5.68 13.99 6.23
CA ASN A 137 4.96 13.30 7.30
C ASN A 137 3.58 13.93 7.44
N LEU A 138 2.53 13.12 7.33
CA LEU A 138 1.15 13.52 7.50
C LEU A 138 0.70 13.14 8.92
N GLU A 139 0.45 14.12 9.78
CA GLU A 139 -0.07 13.89 11.12
C GLU A 139 -1.59 14.06 11.15
N PHE A 140 -2.28 12.99 11.50
CA PHE A 140 -3.72 12.99 11.72
C PHE A 140 -4.05 12.87 13.20
N THR A 141 -5.09 13.56 13.63
CA THR A 141 -5.61 13.48 15.00
C THR A 141 -6.94 12.74 15.01
N LYS A 142 -7.11 11.83 15.97
CA LYS A 142 -8.35 11.07 16.16
C LYS A 142 -9.50 11.97 16.61
N GLN A 143 -10.69 11.77 16.04
CA GLN A 143 -11.93 12.46 16.43
C GLN A 143 -12.48 12.00 17.79
#